data_AF-A0A0F2RWT2-F1
#
_entry.id   AF-A0A0F2RWT2-F1
#
_cell.length_a   1.000
_cell.length_b   1.000
_cell.length_c   1.000
_cell.angle_alpha   90.00
_cell.angle_beta   90.00
_cell.angle_gamma   90.00
#
_symmetry.space_group_name_H-M   'P 1'
#
loop_
_entity.id
_entity.type
_entity.pdbx_description
1 polymer ?
#
loop_
_entity_poly.entity_id
_entity_poly.type
_entity_poly.pdbx_seq_one_letter_code
_entity_poly.pdbx_strand_id
1 'polypeptide(L)'
;MHAARLRELEGVFADIGVADLVPGFYDDPAFVKAERADQRLLEAYAVYVRLRQLTPEYEETARRLVHDVSERVCRWVEEQGDGRGRCLDAANLLSRSLDRLGIWNYMIKGSFNIRAKARPDLGPRYFWTYDELEPGATATGHVWIAAPPFVIVDPSLSGQGWEAEFRPHVPRLIVEDSPRRARMEADDMVAHEMGRPTTRELFEQAPGLKAFSETFPGSIVETDEVVARYLPAGITASDCPLEDACGGEGGRFWKRLQDEL
;
A
#
# COMPACT_ATOMS: atom_id res chain seq x y z
N MET A 1 12.96 15.70 -16.78
CA MET A 1 11.53 15.75 -16.41
C MET A 1 11.33 15.55 -14.91
N HIS A 2 11.86 14.47 -14.31
CA HIS A 2 11.68 14.19 -12.86
C HIS A 2 12.21 15.29 -11.92
N ALA A 3 13.39 15.86 -12.18
CA ALA A 3 13.96 16.92 -11.33
C ALA A 3 13.12 18.22 -11.28
N ALA A 4 12.39 18.55 -12.35
CA ALA A 4 11.51 19.71 -12.35
C ALA A 4 10.25 19.44 -11.51
N ARG A 5 9.70 18.22 -11.64
CA ARG A 5 8.53 17.79 -10.84
C ARG A 5 8.87 17.66 -9.35
N LEU A 6 10.06 17.19 -9.00
CA LEU A 6 10.52 17.17 -7.60
C LEU A 6 10.54 18.57 -7.00
N ARG A 7 11.16 19.55 -7.68
CA ARG A 7 11.20 20.94 -7.21
C ARG A 7 9.82 21.56 -7.07
N GLU A 8 8.88 21.22 -7.96
CA GLU A 8 7.50 21.65 -7.85
C GLU A 8 6.85 21.09 -6.57
N LEU A 9 7.03 19.80 -6.29
CA LEU A 9 6.51 19.15 -5.07
C LEU A 9 7.15 19.72 -3.80
N GLU A 10 8.46 19.94 -3.82
CA GLU A 10 9.19 20.62 -2.72
C GLU A 10 8.62 22.03 -2.46
N GLY A 11 8.28 22.77 -3.52
CA GLY A 11 7.59 24.06 -3.41
C GLY A 11 6.21 23.94 -2.77
N VAL A 12 5.41 22.95 -3.19
CA VAL A 12 4.09 22.68 -2.58
C VAL A 12 4.22 22.40 -1.07
N PHE A 13 5.21 21.60 -0.67
CA PHE A 13 5.43 21.30 0.76
C PHE A 13 5.95 22.51 1.54
N ALA A 14 6.82 23.32 0.93
CA ALA A 14 7.29 24.56 1.54
C ALA A 14 6.16 25.59 1.73
N ASP A 15 5.25 25.71 0.75
CA ASP A 15 4.13 26.66 0.78
C ASP A 15 3.13 26.36 1.90
N ILE A 16 2.96 25.07 2.24
CA ILE A 16 2.14 24.67 3.40
C ILE A 16 2.90 24.74 4.73
N GLY A 17 4.21 25.01 4.71
CA GLY A 17 5.03 25.23 5.91
C GLY A 17 5.85 24.01 6.37
N VAL A 18 6.00 22.96 5.55
CA VAL A 18 6.88 21.83 5.87
C VAL A 18 8.32 22.19 5.48
N ALA A 19 9.19 22.32 6.48
CA ALA A 19 10.58 22.74 6.29
C ALA A 19 11.54 21.56 6.03
N ASP A 20 11.34 20.45 6.75
CA ASP A 20 12.24 19.29 6.71
C ASP A 20 11.56 18.10 6.02
N LEU A 21 12.00 17.80 4.80
CA LEU A 21 11.51 16.65 4.06
C LEU A 21 12.29 15.40 4.46
N VAL A 22 11.85 14.76 5.54
CA VAL A 22 12.35 13.48 6.05
C VAL A 22 11.30 12.37 5.92
N PRO A 23 11.69 11.08 5.93
CA PRO A 23 10.72 9.98 5.99
C PRO A 23 9.66 10.23 7.08
N GLY A 24 8.40 9.98 6.77
CA GLY A 24 7.29 10.30 7.67
C GLY A 24 6.87 11.76 7.78
N PHE A 25 7.39 12.71 6.97
CA PHE A 25 7.00 14.14 7.11
C PHE A 25 5.51 14.43 6.89
N TYR A 26 4.73 13.46 6.40
CA TYR A 26 3.26 13.59 6.35
C TYR A 26 2.63 13.74 7.75
N ASP A 27 3.37 13.46 8.83
CA ASP A 27 2.98 13.74 10.21
C ASP A 27 3.22 15.19 10.66
N ASP A 28 3.93 15.99 9.85
CA ASP A 28 4.18 17.39 10.20
C ASP A 28 2.82 18.09 10.46
N PRO A 29 2.65 18.83 11.57
CA PRO A 29 1.37 19.48 11.88
C PRO A 29 0.85 20.38 10.76
N ALA A 30 1.74 21.00 9.99
CA ALA A 30 1.39 21.82 8.84
C ALA A 30 0.89 20.95 7.67
N PHE A 31 1.52 19.80 7.44
CA PHE A 31 1.05 18.80 6.48
C PHE A 31 -0.32 18.27 6.86
N VAL A 32 -0.51 17.78 8.09
CA VAL A 32 -1.78 17.24 8.59
C VAL A 32 -2.91 18.27 8.48
N LYS A 33 -2.62 19.54 8.78
CA LYS A 33 -3.60 20.62 8.62
C LYS A 33 -3.99 20.85 7.16
N ALA A 34 -3.03 20.81 6.25
CA ALA A 34 -3.27 21.01 4.82
C ALA A 34 -3.98 19.80 4.17
N GLU A 35 -3.58 18.59 4.54
CA GLU A 35 -4.17 17.33 4.06
C GLU A 35 -5.68 17.25 4.37
N ARG A 36 -6.09 17.67 5.59
CA ARG A 36 -7.52 17.73 5.96
C ARG A 36 -8.35 18.62 5.05
N ALA A 37 -7.73 19.59 4.38
CA ALA A 37 -8.38 20.46 3.39
C ALA A 37 -8.25 19.92 1.96
N ASP A 38 -7.21 19.15 1.65
CA ASP A 38 -6.95 18.54 0.35
C ASP A 38 -6.24 17.18 0.48
N GLN A 39 -7.01 16.09 0.39
CA GLN A 39 -6.49 14.71 0.48
C GLN A 39 -5.48 14.36 -0.63
N ARG A 40 -5.44 15.13 -1.73
CA ARG A 40 -4.45 14.93 -2.80
C ARG A 40 -3.02 15.23 -2.35
N LEU A 41 -2.85 15.85 -1.18
CA LEU A 41 -1.53 16.10 -0.61
C LEU A 41 -0.79 14.79 -0.30
N LEU A 42 -1.50 13.72 0.09
CA LEU A 42 -0.92 12.38 0.24
C LEU A 42 -0.46 11.81 -1.11
N GLU A 43 -1.18 12.07 -2.19
CA GLU A 43 -0.75 11.69 -3.54
C GLU A 43 0.52 12.44 -3.93
N ALA A 44 0.61 13.74 -3.63
CA ALA A 44 1.81 14.53 -3.84
C ALA A 44 3.01 13.96 -3.06
N TYR A 45 2.80 13.57 -1.80
CA TYR A 45 3.81 12.88 -0.99
C TYR A 45 4.28 11.57 -1.66
N ALA A 46 3.36 10.71 -2.07
CA ALA A 46 3.70 9.44 -2.74
C ALA A 46 4.46 9.66 -4.06
N VAL A 47 4.08 10.66 -4.86
CA VAL A 47 4.83 11.03 -6.07
C VAL A 47 6.22 11.53 -5.73
N TYR A 48 6.37 12.34 -4.68
CA TYR A 48 7.67 12.81 -4.21
C TYR A 48 8.56 11.63 -3.81
N VAL A 49 8.07 10.72 -2.96
CA VAL A 49 8.79 9.50 -2.54
C VAL A 49 9.27 8.69 -3.74
N ARG A 50 8.40 8.46 -4.73
CA ARG A 50 8.72 7.68 -5.94
C ARG A 50 9.75 8.35 -6.86
N LEU A 51 9.73 9.67 -6.97
CA LEU A 51 10.60 10.41 -7.91
C LEU A 51 11.98 10.72 -7.35
N ARG A 52 12.13 10.70 -6.02
CA ARG A 52 13.41 11.02 -5.35
C ARG A 52 14.55 10.16 -5.88
N GLN A 53 15.72 10.77 -5.96
CA GLN A 53 16.94 10.03 -6.27
C GLN A 53 17.35 9.17 -5.08
N LEU A 54 17.60 7.90 -5.33
CA LEU A 54 18.13 6.96 -4.36
C LEU A 54 19.65 6.92 -4.53
N THR A 55 20.41 7.13 -3.46
CA THR A 55 21.85 6.85 -3.50
C THR A 55 22.07 5.34 -3.39
N PRO A 56 23.18 4.79 -3.90
CA PRO A 56 23.48 3.37 -3.76
C PRO A 56 23.46 2.89 -2.29
N GLU A 57 23.97 3.71 -1.37
CA GLU A 57 24.02 3.40 0.06
C GLU A 57 22.62 3.35 0.67
N TYR A 58 21.73 4.28 0.27
CA TYR A 58 20.33 4.25 0.66
C TYR A 58 19.63 3.01 0.09
N GLU A 59 19.85 2.69 -1.18
CA GLU A 59 19.20 1.55 -1.82
C GLU A 59 19.60 0.22 -1.16
N GLU A 60 20.89 0.02 -0.88
CA GLU A 60 21.37 -1.18 -0.16
C GLU A 60 20.72 -1.28 1.24
N THR A 61 20.69 -0.16 1.97
CA THR A 61 20.07 -0.08 3.30
C THR A 61 18.56 -0.38 3.24
N ALA A 62 17.85 0.24 2.29
CA ALA A 62 16.42 0.07 2.09
C ALA A 62 16.08 -1.37 1.69
N ARG A 63 16.85 -1.98 0.79
CA ARG A 63 16.64 -3.38 0.37
C ARG A 63 16.69 -4.33 1.56
N ARG A 64 17.70 -4.19 2.41
CA ARG A 64 17.86 -5.00 3.61
C ARG A 64 16.73 -4.74 4.62
N LEU A 65 16.53 -3.49 5.02
CA LEU A 65 15.58 -3.14 6.09
C LEU A 65 14.13 -3.39 5.69
N VAL A 66 13.73 -3.08 4.46
CA VAL A 66 12.36 -3.36 4.01
C VAL A 66 12.08 -4.86 4.05
N HIS A 67 12.99 -5.70 3.57
CA HIS A 67 12.83 -7.15 3.64
C HIS A 67 12.75 -7.64 5.10
N ASP A 68 13.73 -7.26 5.93
CA ASP A 68 13.83 -7.69 7.33
C ASP A 68 12.62 -7.29 8.19
N VAL A 69 12.13 -6.07 8.01
CA VAL A 69 10.96 -5.56 8.74
C VAL A 69 9.68 -6.20 8.20
N SER A 70 9.56 -6.38 6.89
CA SER A 70 8.37 -7.00 6.28
C SER A 70 8.19 -8.46 6.71
N GLU A 71 9.27 -9.22 6.80
CA GLU A 71 9.27 -10.58 7.35
C GLU A 71 8.77 -10.62 8.80
N ARG A 72 9.14 -9.62 9.62
CA ARG A 72 8.69 -9.52 11.01
C ARG A 72 7.23 -9.11 11.11
N VAL A 73 6.78 -8.17 10.28
CA VAL A 73 5.36 -7.81 10.21
C VAL A 73 4.55 -9.01 9.73
N CYS A 74 5.03 -9.78 8.75
CA CYS A 74 4.37 -11.01 8.28
C CYS A 74 4.21 -12.03 9.41
N ARG A 75 5.27 -12.28 10.19
CA ARG A 75 5.17 -13.16 11.38
C ARG A 75 4.18 -12.62 12.40
N TRP A 76 4.21 -11.31 12.66
CA TRP A 76 3.25 -10.67 13.56
C TRP A 76 1.81 -10.89 13.07
N VAL A 77 1.52 -10.71 11.78
CA VAL A 77 0.20 -10.97 11.18
C VAL A 77 -0.24 -12.42 11.41
N GLU A 78 0.66 -13.39 11.21
CA GLU A 78 0.39 -14.81 11.44
C GLU A 78 0.08 -15.11 12.92
N GLU A 79 0.79 -14.45 13.85
CA GLU A 79 0.55 -14.57 15.30
C GLU A 79 -0.81 -14.00 15.72
N GLN A 80 -1.31 -12.97 15.02
CA GLN A 80 -2.62 -12.38 15.32
C GLN A 80 -3.81 -13.23 14.83
N GLY A 81 -3.56 -14.25 14.01
CA GLY A 81 -4.59 -15.08 13.40
C GLY A 81 -5.40 -14.37 12.31
N ASP A 82 -6.28 -15.15 11.68
CA ASP A 82 -7.09 -14.70 10.55
C ASP A 82 -8.11 -13.62 10.94
N GLY A 83 -8.20 -12.57 10.12
CA GLY A 83 -9.24 -11.55 10.32
C GLY A 83 -9.31 -10.54 9.18
N ARG A 84 -10.50 -9.99 8.95
CA ARG A 84 -10.66 -8.83 8.08
C ARG A 84 -9.92 -7.62 8.68
N GLY A 85 -9.35 -6.78 7.83
CA GLY A 85 -8.68 -5.54 8.25
C GLY A 85 -7.20 -5.69 8.65
N ARG A 86 -6.65 -6.92 8.63
CA ARG A 86 -5.23 -7.19 8.92
C ARG A 86 -4.27 -6.46 7.97
N CYS A 87 -4.72 -6.15 6.75
CA CYS A 87 -3.94 -5.38 5.79
C CYS A 87 -3.62 -3.97 6.30
N LEU A 88 -4.58 -3.30 6.94
CA LEU A 88 -4.39 -1.95 7.47
C LEU A 88 -3.45 -1.97 8.67
N ASP A 89 -3.64 -2.91 9.60
CA ASP A 89 -2.73 -3.12 10.74
C ASP A 89 -1.28 -3.35 10.28
N ALA A 90 -1.09 -4.29 9.34
CA ALA A 90 0.21 -4.64 8.82
C ALA A 90 0.88 -3.45 8.07
N ALA A 91 0.11 -2.74 7.25
CA ALA A 91 0.60 -1.56 6.53
C ALA A 91 0.99 -0.44 7.49
N ASN A 92 0.17 -0.16 8.52
CA ASN A 92 0.49 0.84 9.54
C ASN A 92 1.77 0.46 10.29
N LEU A 93 1.86 -0.79 10.75
CA LEU A 93 3.01 -1.28 11.50
C LEU A 93 4.30 -1.20 10.67
N LEU A 94 4.23 -1.62 9.41
CA LEU A 94 5.36 -1.56 8.49
C LEU A 94 5.75 -0.12 8.18
N SER A 95 4.81 0.72 7.72
CA SER A 95 5.06 2.10 7.31
C SER A 95 5.70 2.91 8.43
N ARG A 96 5.11 2.86 9.63
CA ARG A 96 5.62 3.57 10.81
C ARG A 96 7.00 3.08 11.27
N SER A 97 7.27 1.78 11.15
CA SER A 97 8.59 1.23 11.45
C SER A 97 9.64 1.69 10.44
N LEU A 98 9.29 1.72 9.15
CA LEU A 98 10.17 2.21 8.08
C LEU A 98 10.49 3.71 8.23
N ASP A 99 9.51 4.53 8.59
CA ASP A 99 9.73 5.96 8.85
C ASP A 99 10.79 6.18 9.94
N ARG A 100 10.70 5.44 11.05
CA ARG A 100 11.68 5.50 12.15
C ARG A 100 13.08 5.03 11.75
N LEU A 101 13.15 4.10 10.82
CA LEU A 101 14.40 3.58 10.27
C LEU A 101 14.96 4.47 9.15
N GLY A 102 14.31 5.61 8.85
CA GLY A 102 14.75 6.53 7.81
C GLY A 102 14.46 6.02 6.40
N ILE A 103 13.51 5.10 6.23
CA ILE A 103 13.12 4.54 4.94
C ILE A 103 11.86 5.23 4.41
N TRP A 104 12.01 5.95 3.30
CA TRP A 104 10.90 6.51 2.55
C TRP A 104 9.93 5.43 2.08
N ASN A 105 8.65 5.63 2.35
CA ASN A 105 7.59 4.73 1.97
C ASN A 105 6.27 5.49 1.88
N TYR A 106 5.23 4.87 1.33
CA TYR A 106 3.86 5.37 1.40
C TYR A 106 2.87 4.21 1.33
N MET A 107 1.69 4.40 1.93
CA MET A 107 0.63 3.39 1.92
C MET A 107 -0.30 3.58 0.74
N ILE A 108 -0.66 2.50 0.08
CA ILE A 108 -1.57 2.47 -1.05
C ILE A 108 -2.82 1.70 -0.62
N LYS A 109 -3.99 2.23 -0.95
CA LYS A 109 -5.26 1.52 -0.86
C LYS A 109 -5.85 1.29 -2.23
N GLY A 110 -6.53 0.17 -2.43
CA GLY A 110 -7.13 -0.13 -3.72
C GLY A 110 -7.59 -1.57 -3.83
N SER A 111 -7.92 -1.97 -5.05
CA SER A 111 -8.39 -3.33 -5.29
C SER A 111 -7.22 -4.29 -5.37
N PHE A 112 -7.45 -5.51 -4.92
CA PHE A 112 -6.49 -6.59 -5.01
C PHE A 112 -7.20 -7.83 -5.54
N ASN A 113 -6.53 -8.58 -6.41
CA ASN A 113 -6.98 -9.91 -6.73
C ASN A 113 -5.83 -10.89 -6.89
N ILE A 114 -6.13 -12.16 -6.63
CA ILE A 114 -5.13 -13.22 -6.60
C ILE A 114 -5.71 -14.50 -7.21
N ARG A 115 -4.90 -15.17 -8.02
CA ARG A 115 -5.22 -16.45 -8.64
C ARG A 115 -4.11 -17.45 -8.37
N ALA A 116 -4.47 -18.63 -7.85
CA ALA A 116 -3.58 -19.77 -7.74
C ALA A 116 -3.26 -20.37 -9.12
N LYS A 117 -1.98 -20.42 -9.49
CA LYS A 117 -1.53 -20.98 -10.78
C LYS A 117 -1.76 -22.48 -10.87
N ALA A 118 -1.47 -23.20 -9.80
CA ALA A 118 -1.58 -24.66 -9.73
C ALA A 118 -3.04 -25.15 -9.59
N ARG A 119 -3.97 -24.26 -9.23
CA ARG A 119 -5.38 -24.57 -8.97
C ARG A 119 -6.32 -23.56 -9.64
N PRO A 120 -6.33 -23.50 -10.99
CA PRO A 120 -7.18 -22.55 -11.73
C PRO A 120 -8.68 -22.82 -11.50
N ASP A 121 -9.05 -24.03 -11.09
CA ASP A 121 -10.42 -24.44 -10.75
C ASP A 121 -10.98 -23.71 -9.53
N LEU A 122 -10.13 -23.22 -8.63
CA LEU A 122 -10.57 -22.43 -7.47
C LEU A 122 -11.05 -21.03 -7.86
N GLY A 123 -10.74 -20.58 -9.07
CA GLY A 123 -11.00 -19.21 -9.51
C GLY A 123 -10.18 -18.15 -8.75
N PRO A 124 -10.28 -16.88 -9.17
CA PRO A 124 -9.66 -15.76 -8.47
C PRO A 124 -10.39 -15.44 -7.15
N ARG A 125 -9.67 -14.74 -6.26
CA ARG A 125 -10.23 -14.06 -5.09
C ARG A 125 -9.99 -12.57 -5.20
N TYR A 126 -10.91 -11.78 -4.65
CA TYR A 126 -10.94 -10.33 -4.81
C TYR A 126 -11.08 -9.63 -3.46
N PHE A 127 -10.40 -8.50 -3.35
CA PHE A 127 -10.72 -7.41 -2.44
C PHE A 127 -11.05 -6.20 -3.32
N TRP A 128 -12.35 -5.92 -3.50
CA TRP A 128 -12.81 -4.84 -4.36
C TRP A 128 -12.80 -3.50 -3.64
N THR A 129 -12.53 -2.42 -4.38
CA THR A 129 -12.68 -1.04 -3.89
C THR A 129 -14.13 -0.56 -3.98
N TYR A 130 -14.98 -1.19 -4.79
CA TYR A 130 -16.41 -0.87 -4.81
C TYR A 130 -17.19 -2.13 -4.52
N ASP A 131 -17.74 -2.26 -3.31
CA ASP A 131 -18.56 -3.38 -2.90
C ASP A 131 -19.84 -2.96 -2.13
N GLU A 132 -20.76 -3.91 -1.91
CA GLU A 132 -21.98 -3.67 -1.13
C GLU A 132 -21.73 -3.58 0.38
N LEU A 133 -20.56 -3.99 0.85
CA LEU A 133 -20.21 -4.00 2.27
C LEU A 133 -19.87 -2.58 2.75
N GLU A 134 -19.44 -1.69 1.85
CA GLU A 134 -19.22 -0.27 2.13
C GLU A 134 -19.89 0.67 1.10
N PRO A 135 -21.24 0.80 1.12
CA PRO A 135 -21.93 1.74 0.25
C PRO A 135 -21.59 3.18 0.66
N GLY A 136 -20.94 3.94 -0.23
CA GLY A 136 -20.78 5.39 -0.05
C GLY A 136 -19.38 5.92 0.29
N ALA A 137 -18.32 5.32 -0.26
CA ALA A 137 -16.97 5.92 -0.36
C ALA A 137 -16.13 6.02 0.93
N THR A 138 -15.75 4.87 1.49
CA THR A 138 -14.48 4.67 2.24
C THR A 138 -13.79 3.34 1.93
N ALA A 139 -14.29 2.60 0.94
CA ALA A 139 -13.91 1.24 0.61
C ALA A 139 -12.42 1.14 0.25
N THR A 140 -11.67 0.55 1.18
CA THR A 140 -10.21 0.48 1.11
C THR A 140 -9.77 -0.68 0.22
N GLY A 141 -10.62 -1.71 0.04
CA GLY A 141 -10.29 -2.96 -0.64
C GLY A 141 -9.17 -3.69 0.10
N HIS A 142 -7.94 -3.38 -0.29
CA HIS A 142 -6.70 -3.86 0.32
C HIS A 142 -5.71 -2.72 0.55
N VAL A 143 -4.81 -2.86 1.52
CA VAL A 143 -3.75 -1.88 1.80
C VAL A 143 -2.39 -2.55 1.74
N TRP A 144 -1.46 -1.92 1.02
CA TRP A 144 -0.07 -2.34 0.92
C TRP A 144 0.88 -1.15 0.90
N ILE A 145 2.18 -1.39 0.95
CA ILE A 145 3.21 -0.36 1.00
C ILE A 145 4.00 -0.31 -0.31
N ALA A 146 4.40 0.89 -0.72
CA ALA A 146 5.54 1.08 -1.62
C ALA A 146 6.69 1.68 -0.82
N ALA A 147 7.87 1.08 -0.90
CA ALA A 147 9.08 1.50 -0.17
C ALA A 147 10.28 1.38 -1.11
N PRO A 148 10.65 2.45 -1.85
CA PRO A 148 11.68 2.38 -2.88
C PRO A 148 12.99 1.75 -2.36
N PRO A 149 13.57 0.80 -3.11
CA PRO A 149 13.31 0.49 -4.52
C PRO A 149 12.08 -0.40 -4.79
N PHE A 150 11.44 -0.94 -3.75
CA PHE A 150 10.28 -1.81 -3.92
C PHE A 150 9.02 -1.03 -4.26
N VAL A 151 8.29 -1.49 -5.27
CA VAL A 151 7.03 -0.93 -5.72
C VAL A 151 5.85 -1.54 -4.97
N ILE A 152 5.98 -2.80 -4.55
CA ILE A 152 4.97 -3.51 -3.75
C ILE A 152 5.66 -4.21 -2.59
N VAL A 153 5.16 -3.94 -1.39
CA VAL A 153 5.51 -4.62 -0.14
C VAL A 153 4.21 -4.94 0.59
N ASP A 154 3.90 -6.22 0.71
CA ASP A 154 2.66 -6.70 1.28
C ASP A 154 2.92 -7.90 2.21
N PRO A 155 3.08 -7.63 3.52
CA PRO A 155 3.29 -8.65 4.54
C PRO A 155 1.96 -9.19 5.12
N SER A 156 0.82 -8.84 4.52
CA SER A 156 -0.48 -9.03 5.17
C SER A 156 -1.30 -10.19 4.62
N LEU A 157 -0.89 -10.74 3.47
CA LEU A 157 -1.70 -11.69 2.71
C LEU A 157 -2.05 -12.94 3.54
N SER A 158 -1.11 -13.52 4.29
CA SER A 158 -1.39 -14.73 5.07
C SER A 158 -2.55 -14.59 6.08
N GLY A 159 -2.79 -13.38 6.59
CA GLY A 159 -3.80 -13.10 7.63
C GLY A 159 -5.20 -12.69 7.13
N GLN A 160 -5.46 -12.70 5.81
CA GLN A 160 -6.71 -12.18 5.25
C GLN A 160 -7.91 -13.16 5.31
N GLY A 161 -7.80 -14.28 6.04
CA GLY A 161 -8.93 -15.19 6.24
C GLY A 161 -9.37 -15.97 5.00
N TRP A 162 -8.41 -16.37 4.17
CA TRP A 162 -8.65 -17.20 2.98
C TRP A 162 -9.38 -18.52 3.30
N GLU A 163 -10.17 -19.02 2.35
CA GLU A 163 -10.78 -20.34 2.50
C GLU A 163 -9.70 -21.42 2.60
N ALA A 164 -10.00 -22.50 3.33
CA ALA A 164 -9.03 -23.56 3.64
C ALA A 164 -8.39 -24.19 2.39
N GLU A 165 -9.13 -24.24 1.27
CA GLU A 165 -8.64 -24.76 -0.01
C GLU A 165 -7.76 -23.78 -0.80
N PHE A 166 -7.91 -22.47 -0.58
CA PHE A 166 -7.16 -21.44 -1.28
C PHE A 166 -5.91 -21.00 -0.50
N ARG A 167 -6.00 -20.99 0.85
CA ARG A 167 -4.93 -20.58 1.76
C ARG A 167 -3.55 -21.16 1.45
N PRO A 168 -3.38 -22.46 1.12
CA PRO A 168 -2.06 -23.04 0.84
C PRO A 168 -1.36 -22.46 -0.40
N HIS A 169 -2.08 -21.70 -1.22
CA HIS A 169 -1.56 -21.06 -2.43
C HIS A 169 -1.25 -19.58 -2.23
N VAL A 170 -1.57 -18.99 -1.09
CA VAL A 170 -1.35 -17.56 -0.87
C VAL A 170 0.08 -17.35 -0.34
N PRO A 171 0.89 -16.54 -1.02
CA PRO A 171 2.23 -16.23 -0.51
C PRO A 171 2.11 -15.47 0.81
N ARG A 172 3.00 -15.79 1.74
CA ARG A 172 3.04 -15.14 3.06
C ARG A 172 3.40 -13.67 2.96
N LEU A 173 4.36 -13.35 2.09
CA LEU A 173 4.92 -12.03 1.88
C LEU A 173 5.14 -11.81 0.38
N ILE A 174 4.79 -10.61 -0.11
CA ILE A 174 5.20 -10.12 -1.43
C ILE A 174 6.11 -8.90 -1.24
N VAL A 175 7.30 -8.94 -1.84
CA VAL A 175 8.24 -7.82 -1.94
C VAL A 175 8.76 -7.79 -3.38
N GLU A 176 8.34 -6.79 -4.15
CA GLU A 176 8.58 -6.71 -5.60
C GLU A 176 9.05 -5.31 -6.00
N ASP A 177 10.17 -5.24 -6.75
CA ASP A 177 10.77 -3.98 -7.21
C ASP A 177 10.43 -3.64 -8.66
N SER A 178 10.04 -4.63 -9.46
CA SER A 178 9.85 -4.46 -10.90
C SER A 178 8.57 -5.19 -11.38
N PRO A 179 7.39 -4.90 -10.80
CA PRO A 179 6.17 -5.58 -11.20
C PRO A 179 5.78 -5.22 -12.63
N ARG A 180 5.10 -6.15 -13.32
CA ARG A 180 4.52 -5.87 -14.63
C ARG A 180 3.37 -4.88 -14.48
N ARG A 181 3.26 -3.89 -15.37
CA ARG A 181 2.11 -2.97 -15.36
C ARG A 181 0.81 -3.71 -15.68
N ALA A 182 -0.22 -3.46 -14.87
CA ALA A 182 -1.59 -3.87 -15.10
C ALA A 182 -2.43 -2.69 -15.63
N ARG A 183 -3.44 -3.01 -16.43
CA ARG A 183 -4.53 -2.08 -16.71
C ARG A 183 -5.61 -2.28 -15.64
N MET A 184 -6.19 -1.18 -15.16
CA MET A 184 -7.36 -1.25 -14.28
C MET A 184 -8.59 -1.59 -15.10
N GLU A 185 -9.29 -2.64 -14.69
CA GLU A 185 -10.50 -3.15 -15.33
C GLU A 185 -11.64 -3.15 -14.33
N ALA A 186 -12.88 -2.96 -14.80
CA ALA A 186 -14.02 -2.81 -13.89
C ALA A 186 -14.27 -4.09 -13.08
N ASP A 187 -14.13 -5.25 -13.71
CA ASP A 187 -14.27 -6.57 -13.07
C ASP A 187 -13.27 -6.79 -11.93
N ASP A 188 -12.11 -6.13 -11.97
CA ASP A 188 -11.12 -6.21 -10.90
C ASP A 188 -11.40 -5.23 -9.74
N MET A 189 -12.28 -4.24 -9.95
CA MET A 189 -12.45 -3.12 -9.04
C MET A 189 -13.84 -3.02 -8.41
N VAL A 190 -14.85 -3.53 -9.10
CA VAL A 190 -16.25 -3.47 -8.71
C VAL A 190 -16.74 -4.88 -8.43
N ALA A 191 -17.30 -5.07 -7.24
CA ALA A 191 -17.88 -6.33 -6.82
C ALA A 191 -19.01 -6.74 -7.76
N HIS A 192 -19.04 -8.02 -8.13
CA HIS A 192 -19.92 -8.51 -9.17
C HIS A 192 -21.41 -8.33 -8.85
N GLU A 193 -21.76 -8.32 -7.57
CA GLU A 193 -23.10 -8.06 -7.03
C GLU A 193 -23.60 -6.63 -7.30
N MET A 194 -22.70 -5.64 -7.38
CA MET A 194 -23.03 -4.25 -7.69
C MET A 194 -23.36 -4.00 -9.17
N GLY A 195 -23.38 -5.06 -9.98
CA GLY A 195 -23.45 -4.99 -11.42
C GLY A 195 -22.07 -5.04 -12.08
N ARG A 196 -22.06 -5.07 -13.41
CA ARG A 196 -20.84 -5.19 -14.21
C ARG A 196 -20.71 -4.02 -15.16
N PRO A 197 -20.34 -2.82 -14.65
CA PRO A 197 -20.07 -1.70 -15.53
C PRO A 197 -18.87 -2.03 -16.42
N THR A 198 -18.86 -1.48 -17.62
CA THR A 198 -17.64 -1.46 -18.43
C THR A 198 -16.58 -0.59 -17.76
N THR A 199 -15.29 -0.83 -18.02
CA THR A 199 -14.19 0.04 -17.55
C THR A 199 -14.39 1.50 -17.96
N ARG A 200 -15.02 1.73 -19.11
CA ARG A 200 -15.34 3.07 -19.58
C ARG A 200 -16.37 3.74 -18.66
N GLU A 201 -17.47 3.06 -18.35
CA GLU A 201 -18.50 3.58 -17.44
C GLU A 201 -17.94 3.86 -16.05
N LEU A 202 -17.08 2.97 -15.52
CA LEU A 202 -16.37 3.20 -14.25
C LEU A 202 -15.58 4.52 -14.27
N PHE A 203 -14.78 4.77 -15.31
CA PHE A 203 -14.00 6.00 -15.41
C PHE A 203 -14.82 7.25 -15.74
N GLU A 204 -15.97 7.09 -16.39
CA GLU A 204 -16.92 8.19 -16.60
C GLU A 204 -17.60 8.60 -15.27
N GLN A 205 -17.89 7.62 -14.40
CA GLN A 205 -18.49 7.87 -13.07
C GLN A 205 -17.45 8.29 -12.02
N ALA A 206 -16.19 7.85 -12.17
CA ALA A 206 -15.08 8.16 -11.27
C ALA A 206 -13.88 8.77 -12.03
N PRO A 207 -13.99 10.02 -12.53
CA PRO A 207 -12.90 10.64 -13.30
C PRO A 207 -11.62 10.84 -12.49
N GLY A 208 -11.73 11.01 -11.16
CA GLY A 208 -10.59 11.05 -10.26
C GLY A 208 -9.78 9.75 -10.28
N LEU A 209 -10.46 8.60 -10.31
CA LEU A 209 -9.81 7.29 -10.40
C LEU A 209 -9.01 7.13 -11.69
N LYS A 210 -9.53 7.65 -12.81
CA LYS A 210 -8.81 7.62 -14.09
C LYS A 210 -7.50 8.40 -13.99
N ALA A 211 -7.54 9.65 -13.53
CA ALA A 211 -6.34 10.48 -13.36
C ALA A 211 -5.35 9.86 -12.37
N PHE A 212 -5.86 9.27 -11.29
CA PHE A 212 -5.07 8.54 -10.32
C PHE A 212 -4.34 7.35 -10.96
N SER A 213 -5.03 6.53 -11.77
CA SER A 213 -4.48 5.36 -12.46
C SER A 213 -3.36 5.68 -13.48
N GLU A 214 -3.36 6.91 -14.02
CA GLU A 214 -2.32 7.36 -14.93
C GLU A 214 -1.02 7.65 -14.16
N THR A 215 -1.14 8.11 -12.91
CA THR A 215 -0.02 8.40 -12.01
C THR A 215 0.45 7.12 -11.30
N PHE A 216 -0.47 6.36 -10.73
CA PHE A 216 -0.27 5.10 -10.01
C PHE A 216 -0.95 3.96 -10.76
N PRO A 217 -0.30 3.39 -11.78
CA PRO A 217 -0.90 2.31 -12.53
C PRO A 217 -1.02 1.04 -11.70
N GLY A 218 -1.95 0.17 -12.10
CA GLY A 218 -2.00 -1.18 -11.57
C GLY A 218 -0.72 -1.97 -11.84
N SER A 219 -0.51 -3.00 -11.05
CA SER A 219 0.67 -3.86 -11.06
C SER A 219 0.27 -5.33 -11.00
N ILE A 220 1.02 -6.18 -11.69
CA ILE A 220 0.92 -7.63 -11.68
C ILE A 220 2.21 -8.16 -11.07
N VAL A 221 2.08 -8.88 -9.97
CA VAL A 221 3.15 -9.67 -9.37
C VAL A 221 2.88 -11.13 -9.70
N GLU A 222 3.89 -11.78 -10.24
CA GLU A 222 3.79 -13.18 -10.65
C GLU A 222 4.86 -13.99 -9.93
N THR A 223 4.43 -14.84 -9.01
CA THR A 223 5.29 -15.82 -8.32
C THR A 223 5.10 -17.20 -8.93
N ASP A 224 5.82 -18.22 -8.45
CA ASP A 224 5.59 -19.60 -8.89
C ASP A 224 4.19 -20.11 -8.50
N GLU A 225 3.60 -19.56 -7.44
CA GLU A 225 2.35 -20.02 -6.86
C GLU A 225 1.13 -19.24 -7.39
N VAL A 226 1.28 -17.93 -7.59
CA VAL A 226 0.15 -17.03 -7.86
C VAL A 226 0.42 -15.99 -8.92
N VAL A 227 -0.68 -15.47 -9.46
CA VAL A 227 -0.71 -14.17 -10.13
C VAL A 227 -1.54 -13.25 -9.25
N ALA A 228 -0.91 -12.20 -8.73
CA ALA A 228 -1.56 -11.17 -7.92
C ALA A 228 -1.61 -9.84 -8.70
N ARG A 229 -2.75 -9.17 -8.66
CA ARG A 229 -2.95 -7.85 -9.24
C ARG A 229 -3.23 -6.85 -8.14
N TYR A 230 -2.44 -5.79 -8.10
CA TYR A 230 -2.56 -4.66 -7.19
C TYR A 230 -3.04 -3.45 -7.98
N LEU A 231 -4.20 -2.91 -7.65
CA LEU A 231 -4.88 -1.87 -8.42
C LEU A 231 -5.12 -0.64 -7.53
N PRO A 232 -4.16 0.30 -7.49
CA PRO A 232 -4.26 1.50 -6.66
C PRO A 232 -5.55 2.29 -6.93
N ALA A 233 -6.27 2.66 -5.88
CA ALA A 233 -7.44 3.56 -5.95
C ALA A 233 -7.27 4.82 -5.08
N GLY A 234 -6.25 4.86 -4.21
CA GLY A 234 -5.87 6.04 -3.44
C GLY A 234 -4.57 5.84 -2.67
N ILE A 235 -4.03 6.94 -2.14
CA ILE A 235 -2.96 6.92 -1.13
C ILE A 235 -3.60 7.13 0.25
N THR A 236 -3.03 6.49 1.26
CA THR A 236 -3.44 6.66 2.66
C THR A 236 -2.22 6.82 3.55
N ALA A 237 -2.43 7.20 4.80
CA ALA A 237 -1.40 7.22 5.83
C ALA A 237 -1.99 6.71 7.15
N SER A 238 -1.12 6.39 8.11
CA SER A 238 -1.54 6.03 9.46
C SER A 238 -1.93 7.28 10.24
N ASP A 239 -3.11 7.28 10.84
CA ASP A 239 -3.58 8.42 11.65
C ASP A 239 -3.00 8.46 13.07
N CYS A 240 -2.26 7.42 13.46
CA CYS A 240 -1.65 7.30 14.79
C CYS A 240 -0.14 7.02 14.74
N PRO A 241 0.60 7.36 15.81
CA PRO A 241 1.99 6.94 16.01
C PRO A 241 2.14 5.41 16.09
N LEU A 242 3.37 4.93 15.91
CA LEU A 242 3.68 3.49 15.99
C LEU A 242 3.25 2.85 17.32
N GLU A 243 3.37 3.57 18.43
CA GLU A 243 2.99 3.07 19.76
C GLU A 243 1.51 2.70 19.85
N ASP A 244 0.66 3.47 19.17
CA ASP A 244 -0.79 3.33 19.21
C ASP A 244 -1.32 2.45 18.07
N ALA A 245 -0.46 2.10 17.11
CA ALA A 245 -0.82 1.21 16.00
C ALA A 245 -1.30 -0.16 16.52
N CYS A 246 -2.29 -0.72 15.83
CA CYS A 246 -2.85 -2.03 16.12
C CYS A 246 -3.35 -2.18 17.58
N GLY A 247 -3.99 -1.14 18.13
CA GLY A 247 -4.53 -1.17 19.49
C GLY A 247 -3.45 -1.17 20.59
N GLY A 248 -2.28 -0.57 20.31
CA GLY A 248 -1.17 -0.50 21.27
C GLY A 248 -0.14 -1.61 21.15
N GLU A 249 -0.28 -2.51 20.17
CA GLU A 249 0.71 -3.57 19.89
C GLU A 249 1.97 -3.03 19.22
N GLY A 250 1.87 -1.93 18.48
CA GLY A 250 2.98 -1.42 17.68
C GLY A 250 4.20 -1.01 18.52
N GLY A 251 4.00 -0.50 19.74
CA GLY A 251 5.11 -0.24 20.68
C GLY A 251 5.86 -1.51 21.11
N ARG A 252 5.13 -2.63 21.33
CA ARG A 252 5.74 -3.93 21.66
C ARG A 252 6.48 -4.52 20.47
N PHE A 253 5.88 -4.42 19.29
CA PHE A 253 6.53 -4.82 18.05
C PHE A 253 7.83 -4.05 17.84
N TRP A 254 7.79 -2.73 17.96
CA TRP A 254 8.96 -1.86 17.77
C TRP A 254 10.10 -2.21 18.71
N LYS A 255 9.79 -2.43 19.99
CA LYS A 255 10.80 -2.85 20.98
C LYS A 255 11.49 -4.16 20.57
N ARG A 256 10.71 -5.18 20.17
CA ARG A 256 11.25 -6.46 19.69
C ARG A 256 12.11 -6.27 18.44
N LEU A 257 11.66 -5.42 17.51
CA LEU A 257 12.41 -5.12 16.29
C LEU A 257 13.78 -4.50 16.61
N GLN A 258 13.86 -3.56 17.57
CA GLN A 258 15.11 -2.92 17.97
C GLN A 258 16.11 -3.89 18.62
N ASP A 259 15.64 -4.87 19.37
CA ASP A 259 16.49 -5.87 20.01
C ASP A 259 17.13 -6.85 19.00
N GLU A 260 16.62 -6.88 17.76
CA GLU A 260 16.99 -7.84 16.71
C GLU A 260 17.65 -7.22 15.47
N LEU A 261 17.76 -5.88 15.39
CA LEU A 261 18.40 -5.13 14.29
C LEU A 261 19.86 -4.77 14.61
#